data_AF-A0A832G1G7-F1
#
_entry.id   AF-A0A832G1G7-F1
#
_cell.length_a   1.000
_cell.length_b   1.000
_cell.length_c   1.000
_cell.angle_alpha   90.00
_cell.angle_beta   90.00
_cell.angle_gamma   90.00
#
_symmetry.space_group_name_H-M   'P 1'
#
loop_
_entity.id
_entity.type
_entity.pdbx_description
1 polymer ?
#
loop_
_entity_poly.entity_id
_entity_poly.type
_entity_poly.pdbx_seq_one_letter_code
_entity_poly.pdbx_strand_id
1 'polypeptide(L)'
;MNKVVSFILLNLVLFSANCLSQGITNEEKERIIADLDSSDYMTRYWAIDAIGRYEIIEAVPKLESIFWQQEPQLQSYILKRLLSLNSTNTYSIAKAFLDSIPNYNYEKTMITPLDLQVIATYLLFNYADYSTVDYVFQIIERDKPKNQIDPLAKSLLPKIIENLPIYAEQAKQELIYLVNNQNTRYSDRTLSLLYLSNIYGQEILPLIETSFTSDQDPIVRSSALELLFENNDPGLNQLIKDRLLTDPEPTLRYKFATTLLDSFGTPSDYRAVLEYHAEETNEVNKTLLYYDLNTFKPPKLDTLISITTVLDTLFSYSNQCFYYAWLGDLTFSNELKSILTTAKANLQNGDSLACAVQVKAFQDLVDNVYKDSLNTDPRFVTIEGWKFLYWNAQYILDRLPEIPITLPPDIQVINPAMSLVNPGAFTMAVKGTGFTTNSVVYFNGNARATTFVSDSVLNTQILSTDVSVAGNFPVWVSDGATNSDTLIYKVVSTLPQPVRPVLECVKNNGDGTYTAFFGYKNDNNVSVYIPVGNKNKFTPTPQDRGQPRVFEPGRHYKVFTVNFNGSNLVWTLNGRTSTASSNSEPCN
;
A
#
# COMPACT_ATOMS: atom_id res chain seq x y z
N MET A 1 -9.22 5.59 10.83
CA MET A 1 -10.46 5.92 11.55
C MET A 1 -10.34 6.00 13.08
N ASN A 2 -9.49 5.23 13.80
CA ASN A 2 -9.42 5.29 15.29
C ASN A 2 -8.25 6.11 15.90
N LYS A 3 -7.47 6.85 15.10
CA LYS A 3 -6.28 7.57 15.60
C LYS A 3 -6.50 9.04 15.96
N VAL A 4 -7.54 9.69 15.42
CA VAL A 4 -7.74 11.15 15.54
C VAL A 4 -8.55 11.53 16.79
N VAL A 5 -9.66 10.83 17.04
CA VAL A 5 -10.37 10.84 18.35
C VAL A 5 -9.39 10.51 19.48
N SER A 6 -8.46 9.59 19.23
CA SER A 6 -7.41 9.24 20.18
C SER A 6 -6.40 10.35 20.42
N PHE A 7 -6.17 11.30 19.50
CA PHE A 7 -5.16 12.37 19.62
C PHE A 7 -5.71 13.62 20.32
N ILE A 8 -6.99 13.95 20.11
CA ILE A 8 -7.68 15.03 20.84
C ILE A 8 -7.95 14.60 22.28
N LEU A 9 -8.41 13.35 22.49
CA LEU A 9 -8.47 12.76 23.82
C LEU A 9 -7.06 12.58 24.41
N LEU A 10 -6.02 12.19 23.65
CA LEU A 10 -4.66 12.10 24.20
C LEU A 10 -4.16 13.44 24.69
N ASN A 11 -4.35 14.55 24.00
CA ASN A 11 -3.79 15.83 24.44
C ASN A 11 -4.56 16.46 25.61
N LEU A 12 -5.89 16.24 25.69
CA LEU A 12 -6.69 16.60 26.87
C LEU A 12 -6.43 15.68 28.07
N VAL A 13 -6.16 14.39 27.82
CA VAL A 13 -5.77 13.40 28.84
C VAL A 13 -4.31 13.56 29.25
N LEU A 14 -3.37 13.95 28.38
CA LEU A 14 -1.94 14.08 28.70
C LEU A 14 -1.63 15.35 29.52
N PHE A 15 -2.45 16.39 29.43
CA PHE A 15 -2.38 17.53 30.37
C PHE A 15 -2.97 17.21 31.75
N SER A 16 -3.79 16.16 31.88
CA SER A 16 -4.32 15.67 33.16
C SER A 16 -3.60 14.42 33.70
N ALA A 17 -2.90 13.66 32.84
CA ALA A 17 -2.28 12.37 33.18
C ALA A 17 -0.82 12.48 33.66
N ASN A 18 -0.14 13.62 33.47
CA ASN A 18 1.18 13.85 34.07
C ASN A 18 1.12 14.23 35.57
N CYS A 19 -0.01 14.04 36.24
CA CYS A 19 -0.13 14.19 37.70
C CYS A 19 -0.71 12.96 38.43
N LEU A 20 -0.96 11.85 37.73
CA LEU A 20 -1.53 10.63 38.32
C LEU A 20 -0.60 9.44 38.15
N SER A 21 0.41 9.31 39.02
CA SER A 21 1.03 8.00 39.33
C SER A 21 1.96 7.99 40.55
N GLN A 22 1.68 8.78 41.59
CA GLN A 22 2.21 8.46 42.93
C GLN A 22 1.05 8.09 43.83
N GLY A 23 0.90 6.79 44.09
CA GLY A 23 -0.02 6.29 45.12
C GLY A 23 0.46 6.76 46.49
N ILE A 24 -0.46 7.29 47.29
CA ILE A 24 -0.19 7.75 48.66
C ILE A 24 -0.27 6.59 49.65
N THR A 25 0.49 6.67 50.73
CA THR A 25 0.52 5.68 51.81
C THR A 25 -0.75 5.70 52.66
N ASN A 26 -1.02 4.63 53.42
CA ASN A 26 -2.17 4.60 54.35
C ASN A 26 -2.07 5.68 55.44
N GLU A 27 -0.87 5.96 55.93
CA GLU A 27 -0.64 7.03 56.91
C GLU A 27 -0.98 8.42 56.33
N GLU A 28 -0.64 8.65 55.06
CA GLU A 28 -1.00 9.89 54.36
C GLU A 28 -2.51 9.99 54.13
N LYS A 29 -3.18 8.87 53.78
CA LYS A 29 -4.64 8.82 53.68
C LYS A 29 -5.31 9.17 55.00
N GLU A 30 -4.87 8.55 56.11
CA GLU A 30 -5.39 8.81 57.45
C GLU A 30 -5.19 10.28 57.86
N ARG A 31 -4.02 10.86 57.56
CA ARG A 31 -3.75 12.27 57.78
C ARG A 31 -4.70 13.17 56.98
N ILE A 32 -4.89 12.89 55.69
CA ILE A 32 -5.82 13.65 54.83
C ILE A 32 -7.27 13.57 55.37
N ILE A 33 -7.70 12.39 55.83
CA ILE A 33 -9.03 12.21 56.43
C ILE A 33 -9.14 12.98 57.76
N ALA A 34 -8.09 12.99 58.58
CA ALA A 34 -8.05 13.74 59.83
C ALA A 34 -8.12 15.25 59.62
N ASP A 35 -7.50 15.76 58.55
CA ASP A 35 -7.52 17.19 58.20
C ASP A 35 -8.94 17.73 57.90
N LEU A 36 -9.92 16.85 57.63
CA LEU A 36 -11.33 17.23 57.50
C LEU A 36 -11.94 17.80 58.80
N ASP A 37 -11.36 17.47 59.96
CA ASP A 37 -11.80 17.99 61.27
C ASP A 37 -11.10 19.31 61.66
N SER A 38 -10.22 19.84 60.81
CA SER A 38 -9.50 21.08 61.08
C SER A 38 -10.45 22.27 61.25
N SER A 39 -10.16 23.16 62.20
CA SER A 39 -10.89 24.43 62.31
C SER A 39 -10.59 25.40 61.15
N ASP A 40 -9.47 25.19 60.43
CA ASP A 40 -9.06 26.02 59.31
C ASP A 40 -9.76 25.61 58.00
N TYR A 41 -10.43 26.58 57.37
CA TYR A 41 -11.19 26.37 56.12
C TYR A 41 -10.31 25.83 54.99
N MET A 42 -9.11 26.39 54.82
CA MET A 42 -8.23 26.01 53.71
C MET A 42 -7.70 24.59 53.87
N THR A 43 -7.38 24.19 55.10
CA THR A 43 -6.98 22.82 55.44
C THR A 43 -8.08 21.82 55.07
N ARG A 44 -9.34 22.10 55.46
CA ARG A 44 -10.48 21.25 55.07
C ARG A 44 -10.69 21.21 53.56
N TYR A 45 -10.61 22.36 52.90
CA TYR A 45 -10.72 22.46 51.44
C TYR A 45 -9.68 21.59 50.72
N TRP A 46 -8.41 21.72 51.10
CA TRP A 46 -7.33 20.92 50.49
C TRP A 46 -7.45 19.44 50.80
N ALA A 47 -7.94 19.07 51.98
CA ALA A 47 -8.27 17.69 52.31
C ALA A 47 -9.36 17.14 51.37
N ILE A 48 -10.47 17.86 51.17
CA ILE A 48 -11.54 17.48 50.24
C ILE A 48 -11.03 17.39 48.79
N ASP A 49 -10.16 18.30 48.36
CA ASP A 49 -9.55 18.23 47.03
C ASP A 49 -8.64 17.01 46.86
N ALA A 50 -7.75 16.77 47.84
CA ALA A 50 -6.85 15.63 47.85
C ALA A 50 -7.62 14.30 47.85
N ILE A 51 -8.71 14.19 48.62
CA ILE A 51 -9.58 12.99 48.62
C ILE A 51 -10.10 12.68 47.21
N GLY A 52 -10.53 13.69 46.46
CA GLY A 52 -10.95 13.51 45.08
C GLY A 52 -9.81 13.14 44.14
N ARG A 53 -8.65 13.80 44.30
CA ARG A 53 -7.47 13.59 43.44
C ARG A 53 -6.86 12.19 43.60
N TYR A 54 -6.84 11.67 44.82
CA TYR A 54 -6.27 10.36 45.16
C TYR A 54 -7.33 9.26 45.32
N GLU A 55 -8.59 9.56 45.00
CA GLU A 55 -9.71 8.61 45.07
C GLU A 55 -9.79 7.86 46.42
N ILE A 56 -9.72 8.60 47.53
CA ILE A 56 -9.70 8.01 48.88
C ILE A 56 -11.11 7.57 49.29
N ILE A 57 -11.51 6.37 48.88
CA ILE A 57 -12.84 5.80 49.12
C ILE A 57 -13.14 5.67 50.63
N GLU A 58 -12.13 5.39 51.44
CA GLU A 58 -12.26 5.25 52.90
C GLU A 58 -12.75 6.55 53.58
N ALA A 59 -12.63 7.69 52.91
CA ALA A 59 -13.10 8.99 53.41
C ALA A 59 -14.63 9.16 53.30
N VAL A 60 -15.34 8.34 52.52
CA VAL A 60 -16.78 8.51 52.24
C VAL A 60 -17.63 8.61 53.52
N PRO A 61 -17.54 7.69 54.50
CA PRO A 61 -18.35 7.81 55.72
C PRO A 61 -18.08 9.08 56.50
N LYS A 62 -16.82 9.53 56.51
CA LYS A 62 -16.42 10.78 57.18
C LYS A 62 -17.03 11.98 56.48
N LEU A 63 -16.88 12.07 55.16
CA LEU A 63 -17.45 13.14 54.33
C LEU A 63 -18.97 13.27 54.52
N GLU A 64 -19.69 12.15 54.54
CA GLU A 64 -21.14 12.13 54.80
C GLU A 64 -21.48 12.63 56.20
N SER A 65 -20.73 12.21 57.22
CA SER A 65 -20.98 12.59 58.62
C SER A 65 -20.77 14.08 58.91
N ILE A 66 -19.79 14.72 58.25
CA ILE A 66 -19.46 16.13 58.48
C ILE A 66 -20.22 17.08 57.55
N PHE A 67 -20.86 16.56 56.50
CA PHE A 67 -21.45 17.36 55.42
C PHE A 67 -22.27 18.56 55.92
N TRP A 68 -23.24 18.32 56.80
CA TRP A 68 -24.14 19.36 57.32
C TRP A 68 -23.49 20.35 58.30
N GLN A 69 -22.26 20.05 58.75
CA GLN A 69 -21.49 20.91 59.66
C GLN A 69 -20.62 21.91 58.88
N GLN A 70 -20.45 21.71 57.57
CA GLN A 70 -19.60 22.53 56.72
C GLN A 70 -20.33 23.74 56.13
N GLU A 71 -19.56 24.75 55.74
CA GLU A 71 -20.07 25.90 55.00
C GLU A 71 -20.60 25.48 53.61
N PRO A 72 -21.57 26.21 53.03
CA PRO A 72 -22.24 25.82 51.77
C PRO A 72 -21.28 25.58 50.60
N GLN A 73 -20.18 26.33 50.55
CA GLN A 73 -19.16 26.14 49.53
C GLN A 73 -18.42 24.80 49.70
N LEU A 74 -18.04 24.41 50.93
CA LEU A 74 -17.42 23.11 51.19
C LEU A 74 -18.39 21.96 50.99
N GLN A 75 -19.65 22.12 51.37
CA GLN A 75 -20.71 21.16 51.06
C GLN A 75 -20.76 20.85 49.56
N SER A 76 -20.70 21.89 48.71
CA SER A 76 -20.68 21.70 47.26
C SER A 76 -19.48 20.88 46.76
N TYR A 77 -18.31 21.05 47.37
CA TYR A 77 -17.13 20.23 47.03
C TYR A 77 -17.26 18.80 47.55
N ILE A 78 -17.75 18.61 48.78
CA ILE A 78 -17.99 17.28 49.36
C ILE A 78 -18.96 16.49 48.48
N LEU A 79 -20.06 17.09 48.04
CA LEU A 79 -21.03 16.41 47.16
C LEU A 79 -20.41 15.94 45.85
N LYS A 80 -19.55 16.75 45.22
CA LYS A 80 -18.80 16.33 44.02
C LYS A 80 -17.88 15.14 44.33
N ARG A 81 -17.28 15.09 45.53
CA ARG A 81 -16.45 13.96 45.96
C ARG A 81 -17.28 12.71 46.25
N LEU A 82 -18.43 12.85 46.90
CA LEU A 82 -19.35 11.73 47.13
C LEU A 82 -19.80 11.12 45.80
N LEU A 83 -20.10 11.96 44.80
CA LEU A 83 -20.39 11.48 43.45
C LEU A 83 -19.20 10.74 42.84
N SER A 84 -17.99 11.34 42.81
CA SER A 84 -16.82 10.71 42.18
C SER A 84 -16.36 9.43 42.88
N LEU A 85 -16.61 9.30 44.19
CA LEU A 85 -16.30 8.12 45.00
C LEU A 85 -17.44 7.11 45.06
N ASN A 86 -18.51 7.30 44.27
CA ASN A 86 -19.67 6.40 44.19
C ASN A 86 -20.36 6.15 45.53
N SER A 87 -20.49 7.17 46.38
CA SER A 87 -21.31 7.06 47.60
C SER A 87 -22.77 6.74 47.23
N THR A 88 -23.34 5.73 47.90
CA THR A 88 -24.75 5.33 47.75
C THR A 88 -25.73 6.38 48.26
N ASN A 89 -25.27 7.32 49.11
CA ASN A 89 -26.11 8.34 49.72
C ASN A 89 -26.13 9.66 48.93
N THR A 90 -25.23 9.83 47.95
CA THR A 90 -25.05 11.06 47.16
C THR A 90 -26.37 11.65 46.66
N TYR A 91 -27.25 10.83 46.08
CA TYR A 91 -28.54 11.28 45.56
C TYR A 91 -29.43 11.92 46.64
N SER A 92 -29.59 11.22 47.77
CA SER A 92 -30.40 11.69 48.89
C SER A 92 -29.84 12.97 49.52
N ILE A 93 -28.51 13.04 49.67
CA ILE A 93 -27.82 14.21 50.21
C ILE A 93 -27.95 15.39 49.24
N ALA A 94 -27.84 15.18 47.93
CA ALA A 94 -28.00 16.23 46.93
C ALA A 94 -29.41 16.84 46.94
N LYS A 95 -30.47 16.02 47.11
CA LYS A 95 -31.84 16.52 47.26
C LYS A 95 -32.04 17.33 48.52
N ALA A 96 -31.63 16.78 49.67
CA ALA A 96 -31.72 17.51 50.93
C ALA A 96 -30.90 18.81 50.89
N PHE A 97 -29.73 18.78 50.24
CA PHE A 97 -28.89 19.96 50.05
C PHE A 97 -29.62 21.03 49.24
N LEU A 98 -30.25 20.66 48.11
CA LEU A 98 -31.05 21.58 47.31
C LEU A 98 -32.15 22.27 48.13
N ASP A 99 -32.89 21.51 48.94
CA ASP A 99 -33.97 22.06 49.80
C ASP A 99 -33.45 23.01 50.88
N SER A 100 -32.19 22.83 51.30
CA SER A 100 -31.56 23.66 52.34
C SER A 100 -31.05 25.02 51.83
N ILE A 101 -30.80 25.16 50.53
CA ILE A 101 -30.16 26.34 49.93
C ILE A 101 -30.80 27.69 50.33
N PRO A 102 -32.14 27.85 50.33
CA PRO A 102 -32.76 29.12 50.69
C PRO A 102 -32.47 29.57 52.13
N ASN A 103 -32.05 28.67 53.02
CA ASN A 103 -31.87 28.93 54.44
C ASN A 103 -30.44 29.35 54.82
N TYR A 104 -29.49 29.33 53.89
CA TYR A 104 -28.11 29.73 54.18
C TYR A 104 -27.95 31.25 54.31
N ASN A 105 -26.96 31.67 55.10
CA ASN A 105 -26.52 33.06 55.15
C ASN A 105 -25.39 33.29 54.13
N TYR A 106 -25.65 34.16 53.15
CA TYR A 106 -24.76 34.45 52.02
C TYR A 106 -23.93 35.75 52.21
N GLU A 107 -24.09 36.48 53.32
CA GLU A 107 -23.47 37.80 53.53
C GLU A 107 -21.94 37.80 53.46
N LYS A 108 -21.31 36.64 53.65
CA LYS A 108 -19.84 36.48 53.69
C LYS A 108 -19.30 35.53 52.61
N THR A 109 -20.12 35.11 51.66
CA THR A 109 -19.74 34.09 50.66
C THR A 109 -19.68 34.69 49.26
N MET A 110 -18.71 34.26 48.44
CA MET A 110 -18.67 34.61 47.02
C MET A 110 -19.62 33.76 46.16
N ILE A 111 -20.21 32.70 46.73
CA ILE A 111 -21.14 31.80 46.06
C ILE A 111 -22.59 32.29 46.26
N THR A 112 -23.40 32.22 45.21
CA THR A 112 -24.81 32.60 45.24
C THR A 112 -25.72 31.37 45.41
N PRO A 113 -26.98 31.53 45.84
CA PRO A 113 -27.95 30.43 45.88
C PRO A 113 -28.06 29.68 44.54
N LEU A 114 -28.04 30.42 43.43
CA LEU A 114 -28.15 29.84 42.08
C LEU A 114 -26.93 28.98 41.71
N ASP A 115 -25.73 29.37 42.14
CA ASP A 115 -24.52 28.56 41.91
C ASP A 115 -24.62 27.21 42.63
N LEU A 116 -25.10 27.21 43.88
CA LEU A 116 -25.33 25.98 44.65
C LEU A 116 -26.44 25.12 44.03
N GLN A 117 -27.52 25.74 43.54
CA GLN A 117 -28.61 25.04 42.86
C GLN A 117 -28.13 24.32 41.62
N VAL A 118 -27.27 24.96 40.82
CA VAL A 118 -26.71 24.36 39.60
C VAL A 118 -25.74 23.22 39.93
N ILE A 119 -24.98 23.32 41.02
CA ILE A 119 -24.17 22.20 41.50
C ILE A 119 -25.06 21.03 41.91
N ALA A 120 -26.14 21.27 42.65
CA ALA A 120 -27.12 20.24 43.00
C ALA A 120 -27.76 19.62 41.75
N THR A 121 -28.17 20.44 40.78
CA THR A 121 -28.69 19.98 39.49
C THR A 121 -27.71 19.10 38.75
N TYR A 122 -26.43 19.48 38.68
CA TYR A 122 -25.40 18.65 38.05
C TYR A 122 -25.34 17.25 38.67
N LEU A 123 -25.40 17.16 40.00
CA LEU A 123 -25.38 15.88 40.71
C LEU A 123 -26.63 15.06 40.41
N LEU A 124 -27.82 15.67 40.50
CA LEU A 124 -29.11 15.03 40.26
C LEU A 124 -29.22 14.47 38.83
N PHE A 125 -28.70 15.20 37.84
CA PHE A 125 -28.64 14.74 36.45
C PHE A 125 -27.82 13.44 36.27
N ASN A 126 -26.81 13.19 37.11
CA ASN A 126 -26.07 11.92 37.07
C ASN A 126 -26.90 10.72 37.59
N TYR A 127 -28.02 10.99 38.26
CA TYR A 127 -29.01 10.00 38.70
C TYR A 127 -30.27 10.02 37.84
N ALA A 128 -30.23 10.62 36.64
CA ALA A 128 -31.37 10.81 35.75
C ALA A 128 -32.55 11.57 36.38
N ASP A 129 -32.29 12.36 37.42
CA ASP A 129 -33.27 13.29 38.00
C ASP A 129 -33.08 14.67 37.37
N TYR A 130 -33.99 14.98 36.45
CA TYR A 130 -33.95 16.19 35.62
C TYR A 130 -34.90 17.30 36.10
N SER A 131 -35.50 17.13 37.28
CA SER A 131 -36.54 18.02 37.80
C SER A 131 -36.08 19.46 38.04
N THR A 132 -34.77 19.69 38.05
CA THR A 132 -34.14 20.98 38.40
C THR A 132 -33.48 21.66 37.20
N VAL A 133 -33.87 21.29 35.97
CA VAL A 133 -33.34 21.81 34.70
C VAL A 133 -33.44 23.34 34.59
N ASP A 134 -34.49 23.96 35.13
CA ASP A 134 -34.71 25.41 35.01
C ASP A 134 -33.55 26.22 35.60
N TYR A 135 -32.86 25.72 36.64
CA TYR A 135 -31.69 26.40 37.21
C TYR A 135 -30.52 26.50 36.22
N VAL A 136 -30.40 25.54 35.28
CA VAL A 136 -29.37 25.56 34.23
C VAL A 136 -29.60 26.76 33.30
N PHE A 137 -30.83 26.99 32.87
CA PHE A 137 -31.14 28.13 32.00
C PHE A 137 -31.06 29.46 32.75
N GLN A 138 -31.51 29.52 34.01
CA GLN A 138 -31.40 30.72 34.84
C GLN A 138 -29.95 31.17 35.02
N ILE A 139 -29.01 30.24 35.29
CA ILE A 139 -27.60 30.62 35.45
C ILE A 139 -26.97 31.04 34.13
N ILE A 140 -27.36 30.41 33.01
CA ILE A 140 -26.92 30.81 31.68
C ILE A 140 -27.38 32.25 31.39
N GLU A 141 -28.65 32.57 31.62
CA GLU A 141 -29.19 33.92 31.42
C GLU A 141 -28.48 34.97 32.29
N ARG A 142 -28.18 34.63 33.55
CA ARG A 142 -27.44 35.52 34.48
C ARG A 142 -26.03 35.82 33.99
N ASP A 143 -25.34 34.82 33.44
CA ASP A 143 -23.91 34.90 33.16
C ASP A 143 -23.59 35.25 31.70
N LYS A 144 -24.55 35.07 30.78
CA LYS A 144 -24.44 35.41 29.36
C LYS A 144 -23.97 36.86 29.12
N PRO A 145 -24.50 37.90 29.81
CA PRO A 145 -24.02 39.29 29.66
C PRO A 145 -22.55 39.50 30.03
N LYS A 146 -21.96 38.60 30.83
CA LYS A 146 -20.56 38.67 31.29
C LYS A 146 -19.60 37.89 30.40
N ASN A 147 -20.09 37.16 29.39
CA ASN A 147 -19.32 36.19 28.59
C ASN A 147 -18.58 35.14 29.45
N GLN A 148 -19.10 34.83 30.64
CA GLN A 148 -18.49 33.91 31.59
C GLN A 148 -19.53 32.94 32.13
N ILE A 149 -20.19 32.22 31.22
CA ILE A 149 -21.21 31.22 31.56
C ILE A 149 -20.58 30.11 32.42
N ASP A 150 -21.28 29.75 33.48
CA ASP A 150 -20.86 28.71 34.42
C ASP A 150 -20.45 27.40 33.70
N PRO A 151 -19.28 26.82 34.01
CA PRO A 151 -18.80 25.59 33.38
C PRO A 151 -19.73 24.38 33.54
N LEU A 152 -20.39 24.22 34.69
CA LEU A 152 -21.31 23.11 34.92
C LEU A 152 -22.56 23.29 34.05
N ALA A 153 -23.08 24.51 33.97
CA ALA A 153 -24.24 24.79 33.13
C ALA A 153 -23.99 24.41 31.66
N LYS A 154 -22.84 24.81 31.10
CA LYS A 154 -22.43 24.41 29.73
C LYS A 154 -22.35 22.89 29.58
N SER A 155 -21.77 22.19 30.56
CA SER A 155 -21.61 20.72 30.53
C SER A 155 -22.93 19.95 30.61
N LEU A 156 -24.01 20.59 31.10
CA LEU A 156 -25.32 19.97 31.22
C LEU A 156 -26.17 20.11 29.95
N LEU A 157 -25.88 21.08 29.08
CA LEU A 157 -26.64 21.30 27.84
C LEU A 157 -26.75 20.05 26.94
N PRO A 158 -25.67 19.26 26.69
CA PRO A 158 -25.78 18.03 25.90
C PRO A 158 -26.71 17.00 26.55
N LYS A 159 -26.63 16.82 27.88
CA LYS A 159 -27.51 15.92 28.63
C LYS A 159 -28.97 16.35 28.55
N ILE A 160 -29.25 17.67 28.57
CA ILE A 160 -30.59 18.22 28.38
C ILE A 160 -31.13 17.84 27.00
N ILE A 161 -30.32 18.02 25.95
CA ILE A 161 -30.73 17.69 24.58
C ILE A 161 -31.12 16.21 24.44
N GLU A 162 -30.29 15.32 24.99
CA GLU A 162 -30.48 13.87 24.87
C GLU A 162 -31.65 13.34 25.70
N ASN A 163 -31.92 13.93 26.87
CA ASN A 163 -32.84 13.34 27.86
C ASN A 163 -34.13 14.14 28.07
N LEU A 164 -34.20 15.39 27.60
CA LEU A 164 -35.35 16.29 27.84
C LEU A 164 -35.84 16.92 26.53
N PRO A 165 -36.69 16.23 25.75
CA PRO A 165 -37.15 16.71 24.44
C PRO A 165 -37.78 18.12 24.46
N ILE A 166 -38.49 18.49 25.54
CA ILE A 166 -39.14 19.80 25.67
C ILE A 166 -38.11 20.95 25.74
N TYR A 167 -36.93 20.69 26.30
CA TYR A 167 -35.85 21.68 26.45
C TYR A 167 -34.74 21.53 25.41
N ALA A 168 -34.80 20.50 24.56
CA ALA A 168 -33.74 20.17 23.62
C ALA A 168 -33.43 21.32 22.66
N GLU A 169 -34.45 21.95 22.09
CA GLU A 169 -34.24 23.08 21.16
C GLU A 169 -33.63 24.29 21.87
N GLN A 170 -34.09 24.61 23.08
CA GLN A 170 -33.50 25.71 23.86
C GLN A 170 -32.02 25.43 24.18
N ALA A 171 -31.71 24.22 24.63
CA ALA A 171 -30.33 23.83 24.93
C ALA A 171 -29.42 23.83 23.69
N LYS A 172 -29.96 23.40 22.53
CA LYS A 172 -29.27 23.51 21.23
C LYS A 172 -28.93 24.96 20.90
N GLN A 173 -29.89 25.88 21.04
CA GLN A 173 -29.66 27.30 20.77
C GLN A 173 -28.61 27.91 21.71
N GLU A 174 -28.53 27.46 22.97
CA GLU A 174 -27.48 27.90 23.89
C GLU A 174 -26.08 27.41 23.46
N LEU A 175 -25.95 26.16 22.98
CA LEU A 175 -24.68 25.68 22.41
C LEU A 175 -24.31 26.44 21.13
N ILE A 176 -25.27 26.72 20.25
CA ILE A 176 -25.04 27.52 19.03
C ILE A 176 -24.59 28.95 19.38
N TYR A 177 -25.18 29.56 20.41
CA TYR A 177 -24.75 30.86 20.92
C TYR A 177 -23.28 30.83 21.39
N LEU A 178 -22.89 29.80 22.14
CA LEU A 178 -21.51 29.65 22.60
C LEU A 178 -20.53 29.57 21.42
N VAL A 179 -20.85 28.80 20.38
CA VAL A 179 -20.03 28.67 19.16
C VAL A 179 -19.91 30.00 18.41
N ASN A 180 -21.02 30.74 18.22
CA ASN A 180 -20.99 31.95 17.40
C ASN A 180 -20.42 33.18 18.13
N ASN A 181 -20.48 33.23 19.45
CA ASN A 181 -19.98 34.36 20.21
C ASN A 181 -18.44 34.34 20.32
N GLN A 182 -17.78 35.24 19.59
CA GLN A 182 -16.32 35.35 19.55
C GLN A 182 -15.69 35.73 20.90
N ASN A 183 -16.46 36.24 21.87
CA ASN A 183 -15.99 36.50 23.24
C ASN A 183 -16.00 35.25 24.13
N THR A 184 -16.71 34.19 23.73
CA THR A 184 -16.67 32.90 24.42
C THR A 184 -15.26 32.30 24.30
N ARG A 185 -14.73 31.66 25.34
CA ARG A 185 -13.39 31.05 25.29
C ARG A 185 -13.32 30.02 24.16
N TYR A 186 -12.24 29.98 23.39
CA TYR A 186 -12.08 29.04 22.27
C TYR A 186 -12.36 27.58 22.67
N SER A 187 -11.96 27.18 23.88
CA SER A 187 -12.19 25.84 24.42
C SER A 187 -13.67 25.50 24.56
N ASP A 188 -14.48 26.48 24.97
CA ASP A 188 -15.93 26.31 25.12
C ASP A 188 -16.62 26.28 23.74
N ARG A 189 -16.14 27.07 22.78
CA ARG A 189 -16.64 27.05 21.39
C ARG A 189 -16.38 25.70 20.73
N THR A 190 -15.12 25.23 20.78
CA THR A 190 -14.73 23.91 20.27
C THR A 190 -15.55 22.79 20.91
N LEU A 191 -15.68 22.79 22.23
CA LEU A 191 -16.43 21.75 22.94
C LEU A 191 -17.93 21.78 22.60
N SER A 192 -18.52 22.97 22.48
CA SER A 192 -19.92 23.12 22.08
C SER A 192 -20.15 22.65 20.65
N LEU A 193 -19.23 22.96 19.73
CA LEU A 193 -19.28 22.51 18.35
C LEU A 193 -19.17 20.97 18.25
N LEU A 194 -18.29 20.36 19.05
CA LEU A 194 -18.15 18.91 19.15
C LEU A 194 -19.44 18.25 19.67
N TYR A 195 -20.04 18.78 20.74
CA TYR A 195 -21.31 18.25 21.26
C TYR A 195 -22.44 18.33 20.23
N LEU A 196 -22.58 19.48 19.57
CA LEU A 196 -23.57 19.65 18.51
C LEU A 196 -23.34 18.68 17.36
N SER A 197 -22.08 18.50 16.93
CA SER A 197 -21.73 17.56 15.86
C SER A 197 -22.04 16.11 16.26
N ASN A 198 -21.72 15.69 17.48
CA ASN A 198 -22.00 14.33 17.95
C ASN A 198 -23.50 14.02 18.03
N ILE A 199 -24.32 15.00 18.42
CA ILE A 199 -25.77 14.81 18.60
C ILE A 199 -26.52 14.88 17.27
N TYR A 200 -26.17 15.84 16.42
CA TYR A 200 -26.97 16.19 15.23
C TYR A 200 -26.29 15.83 13.90
N GLY A 201 -25.01 15.43 13.92
CA GLY A 201 -24.26 15.00 12.75
C GLY A 201 -24.29 16.05 11.64
N GLN A 202 -24.76 15.62 10.46
CA GLN A 202 -24.77 16.44 9.25
C GLN A 202 -25.66 17.70 9.34
N GLU A 203 -26.65 17.74 10.25
CA GLU A 203 -27.52 18.92 10.41
C GLU A 203 -26.74 20.18 10.80
N ILE A 204 -25.60 20.01 11.48
CA ILE A 204 -24.78 21.11 12.01
C ILE A 204 -23.64 21.49 11.05
N LEU A 205 -23.51 20.84 9.88
CA LEU A 205 -22.48 21.17 8.89
C LEU A 205 -22.39 22.67 8.57
N PRO A 206 -23.48 23.41 8.33
CA PRO A 206 -23.37 24.85 8.05
C PRO A 206 -22.72 25.66 9.18
N LEU A 207 -22.92 25.25 10.44
CA LEU A 207 -22.28 25.90 11.60
C LEU A 207 -20.79 25.52 11.68
N ILE A 208 -20.45 24.25 11.37
CA ILE A 208 -19.05 23.79 11.35
C ILE A 208 -18.30 24.49 10.21
N GLU A 209 -18.87 24.58 9.00
CA GLU A 209 -18.33 25.32 7.86
C GLU A 209 -18.12 26.79 8.20
N THR A 210 -19.10 27.44 8.86
CA THR A 210 -18.98 28.84 9.30
C THR A 210 -17.83 28.99 10.30
N SER A 211 -17.73 28.06 11.26
CA SER A 211 -16.65 28.05 12.26
C SER A 211 -15.28 27.85 11.60
N PHE A 212 -15.19 26.95 10.63
CA PHE A 212 -13.96 26.71 9.85
C PHE A 212 -13.56 27.95 9.03
N THR A 213 -14.52 28.60 8.37
CA THR A 213 -14.23 29.68 7.41
C THR A 213 -14.03 31.04 8.06
N SER A 214 -14.62 31.29 9.24
CA SER A 214 -14.81 32.65 9.75
C SER A 214 -14.47 32.85 11.23
N ASP A 215 -14.25 31.80 12.03
CA ASP A 215 -13.87 31.98 13.43
C ASP A 215 -12.49 32.63 13.54
N GLN A 216 -12.33 33.57 14.48
CA GLN A 216 -11.09 34.34 14.65
C GLN A 216 -9.96 33.47 15.21
N ASP A 217 -10.29 32.44 16.00
CA ASP A 217 -9.31 31.61 16.69
C ASP A 217 -8.90 30.40 15.84
N PRO A 218 -7.59 30.22 15.57
CA PRO A 218 -7.13 29.11 14.74
C PRO A 218 -7.40 27.73 15.36
N ILE A 219 -7.52 27.61 16.69
CA ILE A 219 -7.84 26.34 17.35
C ILE A 219 -9.28 25.92 17.01
N VAL A 220 -10.21 26.87 16.96
CA VAL A 220 -11.61 26.60 16.58
C VAL A 220 -11.69 26.22 15.11
N ARG A 221 -11.00 26.95 14.22
CA ARG A 221 -10.92 26.59 12.79
C ARG A 221 -10.33 25.19 12.59
N SER A 222 -9.25 24.86 13.30
CA SER A 222 -8.64 23.53 13.29
C SER A 222 -9.60 22.42 13.75
N SER A 223 -10.37 22.68 14.81
CA SER A 223 -11.35 21.74 15.34
C SER A 223 -12.51 21.55 14.37
N ALA A 224 -12.97 22.63 13.73
CA ALA A 224 -14.01 22.58 12.72
C ALA A 224 -13.57 21.78 11.49
N LEU A 225 -12.32 21.93 11.03
CA LEU A 225 -11.74 21.10 9.97
C LEU A 225 -11.86 19.60 10.29
N GLU A 226 -11.50 19.20 11.51
CA GLU A 226 -11.58 17.80 11.96
C GLU A 226 -13.02 17.29 11.95
N LEU A 227 -13.97 18.10 12.45
CA LEU A 227 -15.39 17.75 12.44
C LEU A 227 -15.98 17.64 11.02
N LEU A 228 -15.55 18.49 10.07
CA LEU A 228 -15.98 18.37 8.67
C LEU A 228 -15.53 17.04 8.05
N PHE A 229 -14.32 16.56 8.38
CA PHE A 229 -13.88 15.23 7.98
C PHE A 229 -14.73 14.12 8.58
N GLU A 230 -14.98 14.17 9.89
CA GLU A 230 -15.76 13.15 10.60
C GLU A 230 -17.20 13.05 10.07
N ASN A 231 -17.76 14.17 9.60
CA ASN A 231 -19.11 14.23 9.04
C ASN A 231 -19.16 13.99 7.52
N ASN A 232 -18.04 13.67 6.88
CA ASN A 232 -17.89 13.48 5.43
C ASN A 232 -18.48 14.65 4.61
N ASP A 233 -18.12 15.87 5.00
CA ASP A 233 -18.59 17.06 4.30
C ASP A 233 -18.19 17.04 2.81
N PRO A 234 -19.15 17.14 1.87
CA PRO A 234 -18.87 17.03 0.44
C PRO A 234 -18.16 18.27 -0.15
N GLY A 235 -18.25 19.43 0.52
CA GLY A 235 -17.63 20.70 0.13
C GLY A 235 -16.24 20.90 0.71
N LEU A 236 -15.81 20.06 1.66
CA LEU A 236 -14.59 20.21 2.43
C LEU A 236 -13.33 20.44 1.58
N ASN A 237 -13.17 19.68 0.50
CA ASN A 237 -12.02 19.83 -0.40
C ASN A 237 -11.92 21.26 -0.95
N GLN A 238 -13.05 21.84 -1.36
CA GLN A 238 -13.09 23.20 -1.90
C GLN A 238 -12.91 24.25 -0.80
N LEU A 239 -13.53 24.04 0.37
CA LEU A 239 -13.37 24.94 1.53
C LEU A 239 -11.90 25.06 1.95
N ILE A 240 -11.16 23.94 1.97
CA ILE A 240 -9.73 23.95 2.29
C ILE A 240 -8.94 24.72 1.23
N LYS A 241 -9.22 24.53 -0.07
CA LYS A 241 -8.57 25.29 -1.15
C LYS A 241 -8.81 26.79 -1.04
N ASP A 242 -10.04 27.20 -0.77
CA ASP A 242 -10.40 28.62 -0.64
C ASP A 242 -9.71 29.28 0.56
N ARG A 243 -9.44 28.52 1.63
CA ARG A 243 -8.72 29.01 2.81
C ARG A 243 -7.22 28.88 2.76
N LEU A 244 -6.67 27.97 1.96
CA LEU A 244 -5.23 27.75 1.86
C LEU A 244 -4.44 29.05 1.60
N LEU A 245 -4.93 29.90 0.70
CA LEU A 245 -4.27 31.16 0.33
C LEU A 245 -4.62 32.34 1.25
N THR A 246 -5.68 32.23 2.05
CA THR A 246 -6.27 33.38 2.76
C THR A 246 -6.22 33.27 4.28
N ASP A 247 -5.99 32.08 4.86
CA ASP A 247 -5.95 31.92 6.31
C ASP A 247 -4.75 32.67 6.92
N PRO A 248 -4.95 33.49 7.97
CA PRO A 248 -3.87 34.25 8.58
C PRO A 248 -2.84 33.36 9.30
N GLU A 249 -3.23 32.17 9.76
CA GLU A 249 -2.40 31.31 10.61
C GLU A 249 -1.52 30.37 9.77
N PRO A 250 -0.18 30.54 9.76
CA PRO A 250 0.71 29.72 8.93
C PRO A 250 0.64 28.23 9.26
N THR A 251 0.47 27.88 10.55
CA THR A 251 0.39 26.46 10.95
C THR A 251 -0.86 25.77 10.40
N LEU A 252 -1.98 26.51 10.26
CA LEU A 252 -3.19 26.00 9.61
C LEU A 252 -3.03 25.89 8.11
N ARG A 253 -2.42 26.86 7.44
CA ARG A 253 -2.17 26.76 5.99
C ARG A 253 -1.33 25.53 5.64
N TYR A 254 -0.30 25.21 6.44
CA TYR A 254 0.44 23.96 6.29
C TYR A 254 -0.46 22.73 6.49
N LYS A 255 -1.26 22.70 7.57
CA LYS A 255 -2.24 21.62 7.80
C LYS A 255 -3.23 21.46 6.64
N PHE A 256 -3.68 22.55 6.04
CA PHE A 256 -4.57 22.55 4.87
C PHE A 256 -3.88 21.94 3.65
N ALA A 257 -2.65 22.35 3.36
CA ALA A 257 -1.86 21.81 2.26
C ALA A 257 -1.60 20.30 2.42
N THR A 258 -1.12 19.85 3.58
CA THR A 258 -0.88 18.42 3.82
C THR A 258 -2.18 17.64 3.77
N THR A 259 -3.29 18.20 4.23
CA THR A 259 -4.61 17.56 4.15
C THR A 259 -5.07 17.38 2.69
N LEU A 260 -4.86 18.41 1.85
CA LEU A 260 -5.13 18.32 0.42
C LEU A 260 -4.29 17.23 -0.26
N LEU A 261 -3.01 17.08 0.11
CA LEU A 261 -2.14 16.05 -0.44
C LEU A 261 -2.50 14.64 0.08
N ASP A 262 -2.62 14.48 1.39
CA ASP A 262 -2.68 13.17 2.04
C ASP A 262 -4.08 12.55 2.01
N SER A 263 -5.13 13.38 2.11
CA SER A 263 -6.50 12.89 2.24
C SER A 263 -7.26 12.87 0.92
N PHE A 264 -6.99 13.82 0.02
CA PHE A 264 -7.67 13.90 -1.28
C PHE A 264 -6.71 13.54 -2.43
N GLY A 265 -5.59 14.26 -2.51
CA GLY A 265 -4.46 13.96 -3.39
C GLY A 265 -4.82 13.84 -4.86
N THR A 266 -5.73 14.67 -5.36
CA THR A 266 -6.05 14.78 -6.80
C THR A 266 -5.09 15.74 -7.52
N PRO A 267 -5.04 15.75 -8.87
CA PRO A 267 -4.26 16.73 -9.62
C PRO A 267 -4.62 18.18 -9.26
N SER A 268 -5.90 18.47 -9.03
CA SER A 268 -6.36 19.80 -8.60
C SER A 268 -5.83 20.17 -7.20
N ASP A 269 -5.76 19.21 -6.28
CA ASP A 269 -5.26 19.43 -4.92
C ASP A 269 -3.76 19.73 -4.93
N TYR A 270 -2.98 18.89 -5.63
CA TYR A 270 -1.55 19.08 -5.76
C TYR A 270 -1.23 20.40 -6.45
N ARG A 271 -1.99 20.78 -7.48
CA ARG A 271 -1.84 22.07 -8.14
C ARG A 271 -2.08 23.24 -7.17
N ALA A 272 -3.15 23.19 -6.37
CA ALA A 272 -3.44 24.24 -5.39
C ALA A 272 -2.30 24.39 -4.37
N VAL A 273 -1.73 23.26 -3.91
CA VAL A 273 -0.57 23.29 -2.99
C VAL A 273 0.70 23.78 -3.67
N LEU A 274 0.93 23.44 -4.95
CA LEU A 274 2.06 23.93 -5.73
C LEU A 274 2.00 25.45 -5.93
N GLU A 275 0.81 25.99 -6.24
CA GLU A 275 0.56 27.43 -6.35
C GLU A 275 0.76 28.13 -5.00
N TYR A 276 0.20 27.58 -3.92
CA TYR A 276 0.39 28.10 -2.57
C TYR A 276 1.87 28.07 -2.12
N HIS A 277 2.62 27.01 -2.41
CA HIS A 277 4.05 26.93 -2.06
C HIS A 277 4.87 28.08 -2.67
N ALA A 278 4.50 28.59 -3.85
CA ALA A 278 5.16 29.74 -4.47
C ALA A 278 4.92 31.03 -3.67
N GLU A 279 3.72 31.19 -3.09
CA GLU A 279 3.28 32.36 -2.34
C GLU A 279 3.60 32.29 -0.83
N GLU A 280 3.97 31.12 -0.30
CA GLU A 280 4.25 30.98 1.13
C GLU A 280 5.53 31.74 1.55
N THR A 281 5.37 32.51 2.63
CA THR A 281 6.36 33.43 3.19
C THR A 281 6.99 32.89 4.47
N ASN A 282 6.35 31.94 5.15
CA ASN A 282 6.92 31.22 6.28
C ASN A 282 7.93 30.17 5.77
N GLU A 283 9.22 30.41 6.03
CA GLU A 283 10.33 29.59 5.55
C GLU A 283 10.29 28.13 6.01
N VAL A 284 9.77 27.87 7.20
CA VAL A 284 9.62 26.50 7.73
C VAL A 284 8.59 25.74 6.90
N ASN A 285 7.40 26.31 6.74
CA ASN A 285 6.34 25.71 5.92
C ASN A 285 6.79 25.52 4.47
N LYS A 286 7.44 26.53 3.89
CA LYS A 286 7.95 26.47 2.52
C LYS A 286 8.92 25.29 2.33
N THR A 287 9.85 25.11 3.26
CA THR A 287 10.81 23.99 3.23
C THR A 287 10.13 22.64 3.37
N LEU A 288 9.18 22.51 4.30
CA LEU A 288 8.41 21.27 4.51
C LEU A 288 7.58 20.93 3.27
N LEU A 289 6.85 21.90 2.72
CA LEU A 289 6.03 21.72 1.53
C LEU A 289 6.86 21.39 0.28
N TYR A 290 8.06 21.95 0.15
CA TYR A 290 8.98 21.54 -0.92
C TYR A 290 9.30 20.04 -0.83
N TYR A 291 9.54 19.52 0.37
CA TYR A 291 9.78 18.09 0.57
C TYR A 291 8.52 17.26 0.29
N ASP A 292 7.37 17.69 0.82
CA ASP A 292 6.09 17.01 0.66
C ASP A 292 5.71 16.93 -0.82
N LEU A 293 5.78 18.04 -1.56
CA LEU A 293 5.54 18.10 -3.00
C LEU A 293 6.49 17.18 -3.77
N ASN A 294 7.79 17.20 -3.48
CA ASN A 294 8.77 16.39 -4.23
C ASN A 294 8.59 14.88 -4.00
N THR A 295 8.31 14.48 -2.77
CA THR A 295 8.14 13.07 -2.38
C THR A 295 6.72 12.56 -2.56
N PHE A 296 5.77 13.45 -2.87
CA PHE A 296 4.36 13.15 -3.05
C PHE A 296 4.11 11.96 -3.97
N LYS A 297 3.24 11.07 -3.49
CA LYS A 297 2.59 10.03 -4.27
C LYS A 297 1.09 10.15 -4.02
N PRO A 298 0.24 10.10 -5.07
CA PRO A 298 -1.20 10.13 -4.89
C PRO A 298 -1.64 9.05 -3.88
N PRO A 299 -2.56 9.37 -2.95
CA PRO A 299 -3.11 8.40 -2.02
C PRO A 299 -3.65 7.17 -2.74
N LYS A 300 -3.34 5.98 -2.24
CA LYS A 300 -3.87 4.74 -2.82
C LYS A 300 -5.37 4.68 -2.55
N LEU A 301 -6.17 4.60 -3.62
CA LEU A 301 -7.62 4.48 -3.52
C LEU A 301 -8.01 3.20 -2.76
N ASP A 302 -9.13 3.28 -2.03
CA ASP A 302 -9.68 2.15 -1.28
C ASP A 302 -9.86 0.93 -2.20
N THR A 303 -9.41 -0.23 -1.73
CA THR A 303 -9.57 -1.52 -2.39
C THR A 303 -11.02 -1.89 -2.71
N LEU A 304 -11.99 -1.32 -2.00
CA LEU A 304 -13.43 -1.51 -2.24
C LEU A 304 -13.92 -0.80 -3.51
N ILE A 305 -13.22 0.24 -4.00
CA ILE A 305 -13.57 0.92 -5.25
C ILE A 305 -13.25 0.01 -6.42
N SER A 306 -14.19 -0.22 -7.34
CA SER A 306 -13.99 -1.11 -8.49
C SER A 306 -12.84 -0.66 -9.41
N ILE A 307 -12.12 -1.60 -10.04
CA ILE A 307 -11.04 -1.28 -10.98
C ILE A 307 -11.56 -0.44 -12.16
N THR A 308 -12.80 -0.67 -12.62
CA THR A 308 -13.46 0.13 -13.64
C THR A 308 -13.57 1.60 -13.22
N THR A 309 -13.95 1.87 -11.98
CA THR A 309 -14.03 3.24 -11.44
C THR A 309 -12.63 3.86 -11.35
N VAL A 310 -11.62 3.10 -10.93
CA VAL A 310 -10.23 3.59 -10.88
C VAL A 310 -9.69 3.92 -12.28
N LEU A 311 -10.03 3.14 -13.31
CA LEU A 311 -9.70 3.44 -14.70
C LEU A 311 -10.36 4.74 -15.17
N ASP A 312 -11.62 5.00 -14.79
CA ASP A 312 -12.31 6.26 -15.10
C ASP A 312 -11.65 7.46 -14.39
N THR A 313 -11.19 7.27 -13.15
CA THR A 313 -10.40 8.29 -12.43
C THR A 313 -9.08 8.58 -13.13
N LEU A 314 -8.33 7.56 -13.53
CA LEU A 314 -7.07 7.73 -14.27
C LEU A 314 -7.29 8.42 -15.62
N PHE A 315 -8.37 8.08 -16.32
CA PHE A 315 -8.77 8.77 -17.54
C PHE A 315 -9.06 10.26 -17.30
N SER A 316 -9.78 10.58 -16.22
CA SER A 316 -10.03 11.98 -15.79
C SER A 316 -8.72 12.70 -15.47
N TYR A 317 -7.79 12.03 -14.78
CA TYR A 317 -6.47 12.61 -14.46
C TYR A 317 -5.64 12.87 -15.71
N SER A 318 -5.72 12.04 -16.75
CA SER A 318 -5.10 12.33 -18.06
C SER A 318 -5.64 13.62 -18.69
N ASN A 319 -6.94 13.92 -18.55
CA ASN A 319 -7.51 15.19 -19.01
C ASN A 319 -7.04 16.37 -18.15
N GLN A 320 -6.98 16.21 -16.82
CA GLN A 320 -6.52 17.27 -15.92
C GLN A 320 -5.03 17.58 -16.13
N CYS A 321 -4.18 16.56 -16.29
CA CYS A 321 -2.76 16.75 -16.57
C CYS A 321 -2.55 17.49 -17.89
N PHE A 322 -3.34 17.18 -18.93
CA PHE A 322 -3.33 17.95 -20.17
C PHE A 322 -3.75 19.41 -19.95
N TYR A 323 -4.87 19.62 -19.25
CA TYR A 323 -5.39 20.97 -18.96
C TYR A 323 -4.41 21.83 -18.14
N TYR A 324 -3.63 21.21 -17.26
CA TYR A 324 -2.60 21.86 -16.44
C TYR A 324 -1.24 21.99 -17.13
N ALA A 325 -1.14 21.60 -18.41
CA ALA A 325 0.12 21.56 -19.17
C ALA A 325 1.21 20.68 -18.51
N TRP A 326 0.80 19.64 -17.77
CA TRP A 326 1.68 18.60 -17.22
C TRP A 326 1.85 17.39 -18.16
N LEU A 327 1.05 17.37 -19.22
CA LEU A 327 1.08 16.38 -20.28
C LEU A 327 1.20 17.13 -21.62
N GLY A 328 1.92 16.52 -22.57
CA GLY A 328 2.14 17.06 -23.92
C GLY A 328 0.88 17.27 -24.74
N ASP A 329 1.02 17.31 -26.06
CA ASP A 329 -0.08 17.72 -26.94
C ASP A 329 -1.36 16.84 -26.86
N LEU A 330 -2.43 17.36 -27.47
CA LEU A 330 -3.74 16.69 -27.48
C LEU A 330 -3.68 15.29 -28.13
N THR A 331 -2.77 15.08 -29.07
CA THR A 331 -2.59 13.78 -29.74
C THR A 331 -2.10 12.75 -28.73
N PHE A 332 -1.07 13.08 -27.96
CA PHE A 332 -0.53 12.20 -26.93
C PHE A 332 -1.53 11.94 -25.81
N SER A 333 -2.26 12.98 -25.37
CA SER A 333 -3.35 12.80 -24.40
C SER A 333 -4.43 11.82 -24.89
N ASN A 334 -4.82 11.90 -26.16
CA ASN A 334 -5.81 11.00 -26.75
C ASN A 334 -5.28 9.57 -26.92
N GLU A 335 -4.00 9.39 -27.23
CA GLU A 335 -3.33 8.08 -27.28
C GLU A 335 -3.43 7.38 -25.92
N LEU A 336 -3.02 8.05 -24.84
CA LEU A 336 -3.09 7.53 -23.48
C LEU A 336 -4.53 7.15 -23.08
N LYS A 337 -5.50 8.01 -23.38
CA LYS A 337 -6.92 7.77 -23.10
C LYS A 337 -7.51 6.60 -23.91
N SER A 338 -7.04 6.39 -25.13
CA SER A 338 -7.44 5.25 -25.96
C SER A 338 -6.98 3.92 -25.35
N ILE A 339 -5.76 3.87 -24.80
CA ILE A 339 -5.23 2.69 -24.10
C ILE A 339 -6.11 2.37 -22.89
N LEU A 340 -6.47 3.37 -22.07
CA LEU A 340 -7.35 3.18 -20.91
C LEU A 340 -8.76 2.73 -21.30
N THR A 341 -9.31 3.26 -22.39
CA THR A 341 -10.62 2.85 -22.92
C THR A 341 -10.60 1.37 -23.32
N THR A 342 -9.52 0.94 -23.97
CA THR A 342 -9.30 -0.47 -24.34
C THR A 342 -9.14 -1.36 -23.10
N ALA A 343 -8.35 -0.91 -22.11
CA ALA A 343 -8.17 -1.62 -20.85
C ALA A 343 -9.50 -1.87 -20.12
N LYS A 344 -10.36 -0.83 -20.06
CA LYS A 344 -11.70 -0.90 -19.46
C LYS A 344 -12.61 -1.86 -20.23
N ALA A 345 -12.60 -1.82 -21.56
CA ALA A 345 -13.39 -2.74 -22.38
C ALA A 345 -12.98 -4.20 -22.17
N ASN A 346 -11.67 -4.50 -22.12
CA ASN A 346 -11.16 -5.85 -21.82
C ASN A 346 -11.65 -6.36 -20.46
N LEU A 347 -11.57 -5.52 -19.43
CA LEU A 347 -12.04 -5.86 -18.09
C LEU A 347 -13.55 -6.14 -18.05
N GLN A 348 -14.36 -5.30 -18.71
CA GLN A 348 -15.81 -5.48 -18.81
C GLN A 348 -16.21 -6.76 -19.55
N ASN A 349 -15.36 -7.22 -20.47
CA ASN A 349 -15.52 -8.50 -21.18
C ASN A 349 -14.98 -9.71 -20.39
N GLY A 350 -14.48 -9.51 -19.16
CA GLY A 350 -13.95 -10.57 -18.29
C GLY A 350 -12.47 -10.90 -18.51
N ASP A 351 -11.76 -10.19 -19.40
CA ASP A 351 -10.35 -10.42 -19.67
C ASP A 351 -9.45 -9.48 -18.84
N SER A 352 -9.28 -9.85 -17.57
CA SER A 352 -8.47 -9.07 -16.63
C SER A 352 -6.98 -9.07 -16.97
N LEU A 353 -6.49 -10.10 -17.68
CA LEU A 353 -5.09 -10.15 -18.12
C LEU A 353 -4.84 -9.19 -19.28
N ALA A 354 -5.72 -9.17 -20.28
CA ALA A 354 -5.64 -8.18 -21.36
C ALA A 354 -5.85 -6.75 -20.84
N CYS A 355 -6.64 -6.55 -19.78
CA CYS A 355 -6.70 -5.28 -19.07
C CYS A 355 -5.32 -4.91 -18.48
N ALA A 356 -4.67 -5.83 -17.76
CA ALA A 356 -3.35 -5.60 -17.15
C ALA A 356 -2.30 -5.20 -18.20
N VAL A 357 -2.27 -5.90 -19.33
CA VAL A 357 -1.35 -5.59 -20.45
C VAL A 357 -1.55 -4.16 -20.96
N GLN A 358 -2.79 -3.70 -21.12
CA GLN A 358 -3.07 -2.33 -21.58
C GLN A 358 -2.67 -1.29 -20.53
N VAL A 359 -2.97 -1.53 -19.24
CA VAL A 359 -2.57 -0.62 -18.17
C VAL A 359 -1.03 -0.54 -18.06
N LYS A 360 -0.33 -1.65 -18.27
CA LYS A 360 1.13 -1.67 -18.30
C LYS A 360 1.69 -0.90 -19.49
N ALA A 361 1.11 -1.08 -20.69
CA ALA A 361 1.47 -0.30 -21.86
C ALA A 361 1.27 1.22 -21.64
N PHE A 362 0.16 1.62 -21.00
CA PHE A 362 -0.06 3.01 -20.58
C PHE A 362 1.05 3.48 -19.64
N GLN A 363 1.34 2.71 -18.58
CA GLN A 363 2.34 3.07 -17.56
C GLN A 363 3.74 3.24 -18.18
N ASP A 364 4.16 2.28 -19.00
CA ASP A 364 5.47 2.28 -19.65
C ASP A 364 5.59 3.44 -20.65
N LEU A 365 4.52 3.76 -21.38
CA LEU A 365 4.51 4.90 -22.28
C LEU A 365 4.67 6.23 -21.53
N VAL A 366 3.95 6.41 -20.42
CA VAL A 366 4.10 7.58 -19.54
C VAL A 366 5.52 7.68 -18.99
N ASP A 367 6.09 6.57 -18.51
CA ASP A 367 7.42 6.54 -17.91
C ASP A 367 8.54 6.79 -18.92
N ASN A 368 8.44 6.19 -20.12
CA ASN A 368 9.40 6.41 -21.19
C ASN A 368 9.37 7.85 -21.69
N VAL A 369 8.18 8.41 -21.95
CA VAL A 369 8.08 9.82 -22.39
C VAL A 369 8.58 10.77 -21.31
N TYR A 370 8.30 10.52 -20.03
CA TYR A 370 8.86 11.31 -18.92
C TYR A 370 10.40 11.28 -18.92
N LYS A 371 11.02 10.11 -19.11
CA LYS A 371 12.48 9.94 -19.16
C LYS A 371 13.13 10.59 -20.39
N ASP A 372 12.44 10.54 -21.53
CA ASP A 372 12.91 11.10 -22.80
C ASP A 372 12.59 12.59 -22.95
N SER A 373 11.81 13.17 -22.02
CA SER A 373 11.35 14.56 -22.07
C SER A 373 12.53 15.53 -21.96
N LEU A 374 12.96 16.04 -23.12
CA LEU A 374 13.67 17.31 -23.22
C LEU A 374 12.61 18.41 -23.20
N ASN A 375 12.81 19.50 -22.44
CA ASN A 375 11.85 20.61 -22.23
C ASN A 375 11.38 21.37 -23.51
N THR A 376 11.60 20.81 -24.70
CA THR A 376 11.28 21.37 -26.02
C THR A 376 10.47 20.43 -26.93
N ASP A 377 10.23 19.16 -26.57
CA ASP A 377 9.40 18.24 -27.36
C ASP A 377 7.90 18.48 -27.07
N PRO A 378 7.01 18.63 -28.09
CA PRO A 378 5.56 18.69 -27.86
C PRO A 378 4.97 17.42 -27.21
N ARG A 379 5.65 16.27 -27.30
CA ARG A 379 5.32 15.02 -26.60
C ARG A 379 6.16 14.91 -25.33
N PHE A 380 5.62 15.40 -24.23
CA PHE A 380 6.28 15.35 -22.92
C PHE A 380 5.34 14.89 -21.80
N VAL A 381 5.94 14.54 -20.66
CA VAL A 381 5.25 14.36 -19.38
C VAL A 381 6.09 15.10 -18.34
N THR A 382 5.51 16.01 -17.55
CA THR A 382 6.25 16.65 -16.44
C THR A 382 6.32 15.72 -15.23
N ILE A 383 7.13 16.06 -14.22
CA ILE A 383 7.17 15.26 -12.99
C ILE A 383 5.82 15.23 -12.26
N GLU A 384 5.05 16.31 -12.32
CA GLU A 384 3.69 16.40 -11.77
C GLU A 384 2.76 15.44 -12.51
N GLY A 385 2.74 15.49 -13.84
CA GLY A 385 1.93 14.57 -14.66
C GLY A 385 2.32 13.11 -14.42
N TRP A 386 3.63 12.83 -14.40
CA TRP A 386 4.16 11.48 -14.16
C TRP A 386 3.69 10.92 -12.82
N LYS A 387 3.73 11.70 -11.72
CA LYS A 387 3.27 11.26 -10.39
C LYS A 387 1.83 10.75 -10.43
N PHE A 388 0.92 11.46 -11.09
CA PHE A 388 -0.48 11.04 -11.16
C PHE A 388 -0.70 9.87 -12.10
N LEU A 389 -0.16 9.94 -13.31
CA LEU A 389 -0.43 8.93 -14.34
C LEU A 389 0.26 7.60 -14.01
N TYR A 390 1.51 7.64 -13.56
CA TYR A 390 2.29 6.43 -13.25
C TYR A 390 1.78 5.70 -12.02
N TRP A 391 1.62 6.39 -10.88
CA TRP A 391 1.24 5.74 -9.61
C TRP A 391 -0.20 5.21 -9.64
N ASN A 392 -1.14 5.94 -10.26
CA ASN A 392 -2.50 5.42 -10.38
C ASN A 392 -2.56 4.20 -11.33
N ALA A 393 -1.76 4.17 -12.40
CA ALA A 393 -1.61 2.97 -13.21
C ALA A 393 -1.01 1.80 -12.41
N GLN A 394 0.00 2.08 -11.56
CA GLN A 394 0.59 1.07 -10.67
C GLN A 394 -0.45 0.51 -9.70
N TYR A 395 -1.29 1.36 -9.10
CA TYR A 395 -2.33 0.92 -8.17
C TYR A 395 -3.40 0.05 -8.84
N ILE A 396 -3.63 0.22 -10.14
CA ILE A 396 -4.48 -0.67 -10.93
C ILE A 396 -3.78 -2.01 -11.17
N LEU A 397 -2.50 -1.99 -11.56
CA LEU A 397 -1.70 -3.20 -11.79
C LEU A 397 -1.57 -4.06 -10.53
N ASP A 398 -1.37 -3.44 -9.37
CA ASP A 398 -1.34 -4.12 -8.05
C ASP A 398 -2.60 -4.94 -7.75
N ARG A 399 -3.71 -4.68 -8.47
CA ARG A 399 -5.03 -5.30 -8.26
C ARG A 399 -5.44 -6.24 -9.40
N LEU A 400 -4.65 -6.31 -10.47
CA LEU A 400 -4.90 -7.17 -11.63
C LEU A 400 -3.99 -8.42 -11.58
N PRO A 401 -4.29 -9.47 -12.36
CA PRO A 401 -3.39 -10.61 -12.50
C PRO A 401 -2.01 -10.19 -12.99
N GLU A 402 -0.97 -10.83 -12.47
CA GLU A 402 0.40 -10.61 -12.94
C GLU A 402 0.53 -10.94 -14.43
N ILE A 403 1.19 -10.05 -15.17
CA ILE A 403 1.48 -10.28 -16.59
C ILE A 403 2.60 -11.32 -16.69
N PRO A 404 2.41 -12.46 -17.39
CA PRO A 404 3.45 -13.47 -17.53
C PRO A 404 4.71 -12.85 -18.13
N ILE A 405 5.84 -13.00 -17.45
CA ILE A 405 7.14 -12.55 -17.95
C ILE A 405 7.54 -13.45 -19.11
N THR A 406 7.50 -12.94 -20.34
CA THR A 406 8.11 -13.61 -21.50
C THR A 406 9.62 -13.40 -21.43
N LEU A 407 10.36 -14.39 -20.95
CA LEU A 407 11.81 -14.43 -21.08
C LEU A 407 12.15 -14.56 -22.56
N PRO A 408 13.00 -13.68 -23.14
CA PRO A 408 13.44 -13.85 -24.51
C PRO A 408 14.11 -15.23 -24.67
N PRO A 409 13.93 -15.90 -25.82
CA PRO A 409 14.54 -17.20 -26.04
C PRO A 409 16.06 -17.04 -26.04
N ASP A 410 16.77 -17.89 -25.33
CA ASP A 410 18.24 -17.94 -25.31
C ASP A 410 18.70 -19.28 -25.90
N ILE A 411 19.57 -19.24 -26.91
CA ILE A 411 20.09 -20.42 -27.59
C ILE A 411 21.52 -20.69 -27.12
N GLN A 412 21.75 -21.88 -26.56
CA GLN A 412 23.03 -22.21 -25.93
C GLN A 412 23.78 -23.31 -26.68
N VAL A 413 23.06 -24.31 -27.21
CA VAL A 413 23.68 -25.44 -27.92
C VAL A 413 22.85 -25.85 -29.13
N ILE A 414 23.51 -26.09 -30.26
CA ILE A 414 22.95 -26.83 -31.40
C ILE A 414 23.65 -28.18 -31.53
N ASN A 415 22.88 -29.24 -31.79
CA ASN A 415 23.41 -30.58 -31.89
C ASN A 415 22.71 -31.39 -33.00
N PRO A 416 23.42 -31.78 -34.07
CA PRO A 416 24.84 -31.55 -34.35
C PRO A 416 25.17 -30.08 -34.62
N ALA A 417 26.45 -29.69 -34.45
CA ALA A 417 26.93 -28.33 -34.74
C ALA A 417 27.81 -28.26 -36.02
N MET A 418 28.23 -29.41 -36.55
CA MET A 418 29.06 -29.50 -37.75
C MET A 418 28.70 -30.71 -38.60
N SER A 419 28.81 -30.61 -39.92
CA SER A 419 28.80 -31.76 -40.82
C SER A 419 29.76 -31.61 -41.99
N LEU A 420 29.99 -32.72 -42.69
CA LEU A 420 30.55 -32.67 -44.03
C LEU A 420 29.50 -32.18 -45.03
N VAL A 421 29.95 -31.70 -46.19
CA VAL A 421 29.06 -31.33 -47.32
C VAL A 421 28.24 -32.54 -47.78
N ASN A 422 26.96 -32.31 -48.12
CA ASN A 422 26.00 -33.31 -48.61
C ASN A 422 25.78 -34.53 -47.66
N PRO A 423 25.48 -34.32 -46.37
CA PRO A 423 25.22 -35.43 -45.44
C PRO A 423 23.77 -35.96 -45.53
N GLY A 424 22.94 -35.44 -46.44
CA GLY A 424 21.50 -35.68 -46.44
C GLY A 424 20.76 -34.84 -45.39
N ALA A 425 19.43 -34.96 -45.34
CA ALA A 425 18.62 -34.29 -44.32
C ALA A 425 18.77 -34.95 -42.95
N PHE A 426 18.67 -34.16 -41.88
CA PHE A 426 18.79 -34.65 -40.50
C PHE A 426 18.03 -33.74 -39.53
N THR A 427 17.76 -34.27 -38.34
CA THR A 427 17.18 -33.50 -37.24
C THR A 427 18.28 -32.92 -36.37
N MET A 428 18.21 -31.62 -36.11
CA MET A 428 19.07 -30.90 -35.18
C MET A 428 18.28 -30.57 -33.92
N ALA A 429 18.82 -30.92 -32.77
CA ALA A 429 18.32 -30.47 -31.48
C ALA A 429 18.92 -29.10 -31.17
N VAL A 430 18.06 -28.15 -30.77
CA VAL A 430 18.43 -26.81 -30.31
C VAL A 430 18.08 -26.73 -28.83
N LYS A 431 19.07 -26.42 -27.98
CA LYS A 431 18.93 -26.36 -26.52
C LYS A 431 19.21 -24.97 -26.00
N GLY A 432 18.50 -24.58 -24.97
CA GLY A 432 18.51 -23.23 -24.45
C GLY A 432 17.50 -23.01 -23.32
N THR A 433 16.96 -21.81 -23.20
CA THR A 433 15.90 -21.44 -22.25
C THR A 433 14.88 -20.50 -22.90
N GLY A 434 13.68 -20.41 -22.34
CA GLY A 434 12.65 -19.46 -22.82
C GLY A 434 11.95 -19.90 -24.11
N PHE A 435 12.08 -21.17 -24.51
CA PHE A 435 11.34 -21.67 -25.67
C PHE A 435 9.87 -21.86 -25.34
N THR A 436 9.01 -21.62 -26.32
CA THR A 436 7.56 -21.82 -26.22
C THR A 436 7.06 -22.63 -27.41
N THR A 437 5.77 -22.97 -27.41
CA THR A 437 5.13 -23.64 -28.56
C THR A 437 5.15 -22.77 -29.83
N ASN A 438 5.38 -21.47 -29.72
CA ASN A 438 5.49 -20.54 -30.85
C ASN A 438 6.93 -20.40 -31.38
N SER A 439 7.91 -21.03 -30.73
CA SER A 439 9.31 -20.90 -31.12
C SER A 439 9.61 -21.56 -32.48
N VAL A 440 10.31 -20.83 -33.35
CA VAL A 440 10.73 -21.27 -34.68
C VAL A 440 12.24 -21.12 -34.81
N VAL A 441 12.93 -22.19 -35.24
CA VAL A 441 14.36 -22.17 -35.55
C VAL A 441 14.57 -21.64 -36.97
N TYR A 442 15.47 -20.68 -37.10
CA TYR A 442 15.94 -20.14 -38.37
C TYR A 442 17.34 -20.68 -38.68
N PHE A 443 17.53 -21.18 -39.89
CA PHE A 443 18.81 -21.65 -40.41
C PHE A 443 19.21 -20.79 -41.61
N ASN A 444 20.32 -20.05 -41.49
CA ASN A 444 20.80 -19.11 -42.50
C ASN A 444 19.70 -18.15 -43.00
N GLY A 445 18.94 -17.60 -42.05
CA GLY A 445 17.83 -16.68 -42.32
C GLY A 445 16.52 -17.33 -42.78
N ASN A 446 16.48 -18.64 -43.00
CA ASN A 446 15.26 -19.33 -43.42
C ASN A 446 14.63 -20.11 -42.26
N ALA A 447 13.33 -19.94 -42.05
CA ALA A 447 12.58 -20.71 -41.07
C ALA A 447 12.62 -22.22 -41.43
N ARG A 448 12.78 -23.07 -40.42
CA ARG A 448 12.74 -24.53 -40.55
C ARG A 448 11.63 -25.11 -39.70
N ALA A 449 11.08 -26.24 -40.15
CA ALA A 449 10.07 -26.98 -39.41
C ALA A 449 10.61 -27.28 -38.01
N THR A 450 9.94 -26.75 -36.99
CA THR A 450 10.39 -26.78 -35.60
C THR A 450 9.34 -27.48 -34.75
N THR A 451 9.78 -28.41 -33.92
CA THR A 451 8.95 -29.14 -32.97
C THR A 451 9.38 -28.76 -31.57
N PHE A 452 8.46 -28.15 -30.81
CA PHE A 452 8.65 -27.86 -29.40
C PHE A 452 8.65 -29.17 -28.59
N VAL A 453 9.71 -29.38 -27.80
CA VAL A 453 9.82 -30.55 -26.90
C VAL A 453 9.64 -30.12 -25.45
N SER A 454 10.30 -29.03 -25.05
CA SER A 454 10.20 -28.41 -23.73
C SER A 454 10.68 -26.96 -23.80
N ASP A 455 10.52 -26.21 -22.71
CA ASP A 455 11.02 -24.83 -22.55
C ASP A 455 12.53 -24.65 -22.79
N SER A 456 13.28 -25.75 -22.86
CA SER A 456 14.73 -25.79 -23.05
C SER A 456 15.19 -26.62 -24.25
N VAL A 457 14.26 -27.23 -25.01
CA VAL A 457 14.59 -28.08 -26.17
C VAL A 457 13.61 -27.90 -27.33
N LEU A 458 14.15 -27.63 -28.52
CA LEU A 458 13.48 -27.69 -29.81
C LEU A 458 14.15 -28.74 -30.70
N ASN A 459 13.38 -29.39 -31.56
CA ASN A 459 13.91 -30.18 -32.67
C ASN A 459 13.60 -29.47 -33.98
N THR A 460 14.56 -29.38 -34.88
CA THR A 460 14.37 -28.78 -36.20
C THR A 460 14.90 -29.68 -37.32
N GLN A 461 14.21 -29.71 -38.45
CA GLN A 461 14.64 -30.47 -39.61
C GLN A 461 15.53 -29.63 -40.52
N ILE A 462 16.81 -30.03 -40.63
CA ILE A 462 17.76 -29.45 -41.58
C ILE A 462 17.68 -30.21 -42.90
N LEU A 463 17.47 -29.48 -43.99
CA LEU A 463 17.27 -30.05 -45.32
C LEU A 463 18.63 -30.36 -45.97
N SER A 464 18.66 -31.32 -46.90
CA SER A 464 19.90 -31.64 -47.64
C SER A 464 20.45 -30.45 -48.43
N THR A 465 19.57 -29.55 -48.88
CA THR A 465 19.94 -28.31 -49.59
C THR A 465 20.67 -27.32 -48.70
N ASP A 466 20.36 -27.29 -47.40
CA ASP A 466 20.95 -26.35 -46.42
C ASP A 466 22.44 -26.58 -46.19
N VAL A 467 22.87 -27.83 -46.40
CA VAL A 467 24.21 -28.33 -46.10
C VAL A 467 24.91 -28.87 -47.35
N SER A 468 24.50 -28.37 -48.52
CA SER A 468 25.03 -28.77 -49.83
C SER A 468 26.30 -28.03 -50.24
N VAL A 469 26.65 -26.95 -49.52
CA VAL A 469 27.84 -26.11 -49.75
C VAL A 469 28.58 -25.91 -48.43
N ALA A 470 29.91 -25.91 -48.47
CA ALA A 470 30.73 -25.62 -47.29
C ALA A 470 30.60 -24.14 -46.87
N GLY A 471 30.47 -23.88 -45.58
CA GLY A 471 30.26 -22.54 -45.04
C GLY A 471 29.89 -22.52 -43.56
N ASN A 472 29.75 -21.31 -43.03
CA ASN A 472 29.24 -21.04 -41.69
C ASN A 472 27.81 -20.53 -41.81
N PHE A 473 26.87 -21.21 -41.15
CA PHE A 473 25.44 -20.94 -41.27
C PHE A 473 24.90 -20.49 -39.90
N PRO A 474 24.44 -19.23 -39.80
CA PRO A 474 23.79 -18.72 -38.59
C PRO A 474 22.54 -19.52 -38.22
N VAL A 475 22.39 -19.82 -36.93
CA VAL A 475 21.22 -20.48 -36.36
C VAL A 475 20.74 -19.68 -35.15
N TRP A 476 19.45 -19.33 -35.13
CA TRP A 476 18.82 -18.58 -34.04
C TRP A 476 17.34 -18.98 -33.92
N VAL A 477 16.69 -18.59 -32.83
CA VAL A 477 15.29 -18.90 -32.52
C VAL A 477 14.49 -17.61 -32.39
N SER A 478 13.28 -17.60 -32.95
CA SER A 478 12.29 -16.55 -32.70
C SER A 478 11.08 -17.15 -31.99
N ASP A 479 10.51 -16.46 -31.01
CA ASP A 479 9.20 -16.80 -30.43
C ASP A 479 8.04 -15.98 -31.04
N GLY A 480 8.33 -15.14 -32.04
CA GLY A 480 7.40 -14.21 -32.69
C GLY A 480 7.41 -12.79 -32.11
N ALA A 481 7.98 -12.59 -30.92
CA ALA A 481 8.13 -11.28 -30.28
C ALA A 481 9.60 -10.86 -30.16
N THR A 482 10.46 -11.80 -29.79
CA THR A 482 11.89 -11.61 -29.56
C THR A 482 12.71 -12.71 -30.25
N ASN A 483 14.00 -12.42 -30.44
CA ASN A 483 14.95 -13.34 -31.06
C ASN A 483 16.06 -13.69 -30.07
N SER A 484 16.54 -14.91 -30.15
CA SER A 484 17.72 -15.35 -29.42
C SER A 484 19.01 -14.77 -29.99
N ASP A 485 20.11 -14.99 -29.28
CA ASP A 485 21.44 -14.93 -29.84
C ASP A 485 21.62 -15.91 -31.01
N THR A 486 22.79 -15.89 -31.66
CA THR A 486 23.08 -16.70 -32.84
C THR A 486 24.22 -17.69 -32.57
N LEU A 487 23.98 -18.97 -32.86
CA LEU A 487 25.02 -19.99 -32.95
C LEU A 487 25.39 -20.27 -34.41
N ILE A 488 26.58 -20.83 -34.64
CA ILE A 488 27.07 -21.12 -35.98
C ILE A 488 27.11 -22.64 -36.22
N TYR A 489 26.33 -23.10 -37.19
CA TYR A 489 26.46 -24.44 -37.75
C TYR A 489 27.52 -24.45 -38.86
N LYS A 490 28.46 -25.40 -38.82
CA LYS A 490 29.58 -25.46 -39.78
C LYS A 490 29.40 -26.60 -40.78
N VAL A 491 29.40 -26.29 -42.07
CA VAL A 491 29.51 -27.30 -43.13
C VAL A 491 30.92 -27.23 -43.72
N VAL A 492 31.64 -28.35 -43.69
CA VAL A 492 33.04 -28.42 -44.11
C VAL A 492 33.28 -29.48 -45.17
N SER A 493 34.24 -29.26 -46.08
CA SER A 493 34.65 -30.29 -47.06
C SER A 493 35.48 -31.41 -46.42
N THR A 494 36.22 -31.07 -45.37
CA THR A 494 37.04 -31.97 -44.55
C THR A 494 36.91 -31.56 -43.09
N LEU A 495 36.88 -32.53 -42.18
CA LEU A 495 36.76 -32.23 -40.75
C LEU A 495 38.07 -31.58 -40.25
N PRO A 496 38.00 -30.50 -39.43
CA PRO A 496 39.19 -29.86 -38.87
C PRO A 496 40.03 -30.79 -37.99
N GLN A 497 39.35 -31.63 -37.20
CA GLN A 497 39.96 -32.65 -36.36
C GLN A 497 39.32 -34.02 -36.65
N PRO A 498 40.06 -35.13 -36.44
CA PRO A 498 39.55 -36.45 -36.74
C PRO A 498 38.46 -36.91 -35.75
N VAL A 499 37.50 -37.65 -36.28
CA VAL A 499 36.62 -38.53 -35.49
C VAL A 499 37.11 -39.96 -35.68
N ARG A 500 37.50 -40.63 -34.59
CA ARG A 500 38.13 -41.96 -34.63
C ARG A 500 37.19 -43.02 -34.07
N PRO A 501 37.00 -44.15 -34.77
CA PRO A 501 36.34 -45.31 -34.21
C PRO A 501 37.30 -46.01 -33.24
N VAL A 502 36.78 -46.59 -32.16
CA VAL A 502 37.55 -47.34 -31.17
C VAL A 502 36.84 -48.65 -30.87
N LEU A 503 37.55 -49.77 -31.00
CA LEU A 503 37.09 -51.04 -30.45
C LEU A 503 37.53 -51.08 -29.00
N GLU A 504 36.58 -51.25 -28.09
CA GLU A 504 36.88 -51.35 -26.66
C GLU A 504 37.28 -52.77 -26.29
N CYS A 505 36.46 -53.74 -26.72
CA CYS A 505 36.69 -55.15 -26.46
C CYS A 505 35.69 -56.03 -27.25
N VAL A 506 35.95 -57.33 -27.26
CA VAL A 506 35.05 -58.36 -27.82
C VAL A 506 34.67 -59.37 -26.74
N LYS A 507 33.37 -59.65 -26.60
CA LYS A 507 32.85 -60.70 -25.72
C LYS A 507 32.54 -61.95 -26.55
N ASN A 508 33.02 -63.12 -26.11
CA ASN A 508 32.57 -64.41 -26.62
C ASN A 508 31.26 -64.81 -25.91
N ASN A 509 30.24 -65.17 -26.68
CA ASN A 509 28.92 -65.51 -26.16
C ASN A 509 28.76 -66.99 -25.78
N GLY A 510 29.76 -67.82 -26.08
CA GLY A 510 29.77 -69.25 -25.74
C GLY A 510 29.05 -70.17 -26.74
N ASP A 511 28.41 -69.60 -27.76
CA ASP A 511 27.63 -70.30 -28.80
C ASP A 511 28.26 -70.20 -30.20
N GLY A 512 29.51 -69.72 -30.29
CA GLY A 512 30.18 -69.43 -31.55
C GLY A 512 29.92 -68.02 -32.09
N THR A 513 29.12 -67.20 -31.41
CA THR A 513 28.94 -65.78 -31.72
C THR A 513 29.73 -64.87 -30.77
N TYR A 514 29.94 -63.64 -31.21
CA TYR A 514 30.70 -62.63 -30.49
C TYR A 514 29.95 -61.30 -30.48
N THR A 515 30.18 -60.49 -29.45
CA THR A 515 29.66 -59.12 -29.33
C THR A 515 30.81 -58.14 -29.23
N ALA A 516 30.95 -57.25 -30.21
CA ALA A 516 31.95 -56.19 -30.22
C ALA A 516 31.40 -54.91 -29.57
N PHE A 517 32.16 -54.31 -28.66
CA PHE A 517 31.82 -53.04 -28.00
C PHE A 517 32.62 -51.91 -28.64
N PHE A 518 31.93 -50.95 -29.26
CA PHE A 518 32.56 -49.84 -29.94
C PHE A 518 32.33 -48.52 -29.21
N GLY A 519 33.36 -47.69 -29.16
CA GLY A 519 33.29 -46.29 -28.78
C GLY A 519 33.96 -45.42 -29.84
N TYR A 520 34.04 -44.12 -29.60
CA TYR A 520 34.70 -43.20 -30.51
C TYR A 520 35.44 -42.09 -29.76
N LYS A 521 36.30 -41.37 -30.47
CA LYS A 521 36.87 -40.11 -30.02
C LYS A 521 36.67 -39.04 -31.08
N ASN A 522 35.95 -37.97 -30.74
CA ASN A 522 35.85 -36.77 -31.56
C ASN A 522 36.82 -35.72 -31.02
N ASP A 523 37.89 -35.44 -31.77
CA ASP A 523 38.86 -34.40 -31.39
C ASP A 523 38.38 -32.98 -31.75
N ASN A 524 37.22 -32.83 -32.42
CA ASN A 524 36.61 -31.52 -32.63
C ASN A 524 35.99 -31.02 -31.32
N ASN A 525 35.98 -29.69 -31.13
CA ASN A 525 35.37 -29.04 -29.98
C ASN A 525 33.84 -28.89 -30.09
N VAL A 526 33.23 -29.43 -31.13
CA VAL A 526 31.79 -29.40 -31.41
C VAL A 526 31.31 -30.77 -31.87
N SER A 527 30.01 -31.03 -31.74
CA SER A 527 29.41 -32.28 -32.20
C SER A 527 29.38 -32.34 -33.74
N VAL A 528 29.72 -33.51 -34.28
CA VAL A 528 29.84 -33.72 -35.73
C VAL A 528 28.81 -34.74 -36.20
N TYR A 529 28.06 -34.39 -37.25
CA TYR A 529 27.16 -35.30 -37.94
C TYR A 529 27.87 -36.03 -39.08
N ILE A 530 27.89 -37.36 -38.99
CA ILE A 530 28.38 -38.25 -40.04
C ILE A 530 27.33 -39.36 -40.23
N PRO A 531 26.44 -39.22 -41.23
CA PRO A 531 25.39 -40.20 -41.48
C PRO A 531 25.98 -41.55 -41.88
N VAL A 532 25.20 -42.62 -41.73
CA VAL A 532 25.57 -43.93 -42.26
C VAL A 532 25.80 -43.83 -43.76
N GLY A 533 26.95 -44.34 -44.21
CA GLY A 533 27.38 -44.28 -45.60
C GLY A 533 28.87 -44.54 -45.73
N ASN A 534 29.49 -44.15 -46.84
CA ASN A 534 30.90 -44.47 -47.10
C ASN A 534 31.89 -43.99 -46.03
N LYS A 535 31.53 -42.93 -45.29
CA LYS A 535 32.33 -42.36 -44.19
C LYS A 535 31.89 -42.84 -42.80
N ASN A 536 30.85 -43.67 -42.69
CA ASN A 536 30.40 -44.25 -41.42
C ASN A 536 29.69 -45.59 -41.70
N LYS A 537 30.46 -46.65 -41.91
CA LYS A 537 29.93 -47.97 -42.33
C LYS A 537 30.64 -49.13 -41.68
N PHE A 538 29.93 -50.24 -41.57
CA PHE A 538 30.50 -51.55 -41.30
C PHE A 538 30.82 -52.35 -42.57
N THR A 539 31.83 -53.21 -42.49
CA THR A 539 32.15 -54.24 -43.47
C THR A 539 32.50 -55.54 -42.74
N PRO A 540 31.93 -56.70 -43.14
CA PRO A 540 30.98 -56.91 -44.24
C PRO A 540 29.58 -56.33 -43.96
N THR A 541 28.74 -56.28 -45.00
CA THR A 541 27.36 -55.76 -44.94
C THR A 541 26.50 -56.49 -43.91
N PRO A 542 25.43 -55.85 -43.37
CA PRO A 542 24.94 -54.50 -43.67
C PRO A 542 25.88 -53.38 -43.18
N GLN A 543 25.84 -52.24 -43.87
CA GLN A 543 26.63 -51.05 -43.52
C GLN A 543 26.12 -50.38 -42.24
N ASP A 544 24.81 -50.41 -42.00
CA ASP A 544 24.17 -49.93 -40.78
C ASP A 544 24.02 -51.12 -39.81
N ARG A 545 24.60 -50.97 -38.63
CA ARG A 545 24.51 -51.91 -37.51
C ARG A 545 24.24 -51.18 -36.20
N GLY A 546 23.64 -49.99 -36.26
CA GLY A 546 23.31 -49.17 -35.09
C GLY A 546 24.43 -48.24 -34.63
N GLN A 547 25.41 -47.93 -35.50
CA GLN A 547 26.43 -46.93 -35.17
C GLN A 547 25.83 -45.53 -34.99
N PRO A 548 26.43 -44.68 -34.14
CA PRO A 548 26.04 -43.28 -34.00
C PRO A 548 26.14 -42.51 -35.31
N ARG A 549 25.27 -41.51 -35.46
CA ARG A 549 25.29 -40.55 -36.57
C ARG A 549 25.76 -39.16 -36.12
N VAL A 550 25.60 -38.84 -34.83
CA VAL A 550 26.10 -37.63 -34.19
C VAL A 550 27.20 -38.04 -33.22
N PHE A 551 28.35 -37.38 -33.32
CA PHE A 551 29.54 -37.66 -32.54
C PHE A 551 29.85 -36.45 -31.66
N GLU A 552 29.57 -36.56 -30.36
CA GLU A 552 29.84 -35.52 -29.37
C GLU A 552 31.35 -35.30 -29.16
N PRO A 553 31.81 -34.10 -28.78
CA PRO A 553 33.22 -33.85 -28.46
C PRO A 553 33.78 -34.82 -27.42
N GLY A 554 35.07 -35.14 -27.53
CA GLY A 554 35.79 -35.95 -26.55
C GLY A 554 35.72 -37.46 -26.79
N ARG A 555 36.06 -38.23 -25.75
CA ARG A 555 36.16 -39.69 -25.78
C ARG A 555 34.89 -40.32 -25.20
N HIS A 556 34.25 -41.18 -25.98
CA HIS A 556 33.00 -41.85 -25.63
C HIS A 556 33.19 -43.37 -25.70
N TYR A 557 33.11 -44.05 -24.56
CA TYR A 557 33.40 -45.48 -24.41
C TYR A 557 32.15 -46.32 -24.57
N LYS A 558 32.26 -47.51 -25.19
CA LYS A 558 31.20 -48.54 -25.27
C LYS A 558 29.82 -47.97 -25.68
N VAL A 559 29.80 -47.07 -26.66
CA VAL A 559 28.61 -46.33 -27.10
C VAL A 559 27.55 -47.23 -27.74
N PHE A 560 27.99 -48.28 -28.44
CA PHE A 560 27.08 -49.26 -29.04
C PHE A 560 27.77 -50.62 -29.19
N THR A 561 26.97 -51.65 -29.46
CA THR A 561 27.44 -53.03 -29.61
C THR A 561 27.00 -53.63 -30.93
N VAL A 562 27.81 -54.53 -31.48
CA VAL A 562 27.46 -55.29 -32.70
C VAL A 562 27.71 -56.78 -32.47
N ASN A 563 26.67 -57.60 -32.68
CA ASN A 563 26.80 -59.05 -32.71
C ASN A 563 27.34 -59.51 -34.08
N PHE A 564 28.31 -60.44 -34.05
CA PHE A 564 28.97 -60.96 -35.25
C PHE A 564 29.48 -62.40 -35.03
N ASN A 565 29.98 -63.02 -36.11
CA ASN A 565 30.38 -64.43 -36.17
C ASN A 565 31.86 -64.70 -35.84
N GLY A 566 32.60 -63.71 -35.33
CA GLY A 566 34.03 -63.85 -35.03
C GLY A 566 34.99 -63.55 -36.19
N SER A 567 34.49 -63.39 -37.42
CA SER A 567 35.29 -62.90 -38.56
C SER A 567 35.56 -61.38 -38.44
N ASN A 568 36.47 -60.84 -39.26
CA ASN A 568 36.80 -59.42 -39.24
C ASN A 568 35.56 -58.54 -39.52
N LEU A 569 35.18 -57.76 -38.51
CA LEU A 569 34.16 -56.73 -38.56
C LEU A 569 34.83 -55.36 -38.47
N VAL A 570 34.82 -54.62 -39.57
CA VAL A 570 35.52 -53.33 -39.71
C VAL A 570 34.51 -52.19 -39.66
N TRP A 571 34.63 -51.32 -38.65
CA TRP A 571 33.94 -50.03 -38.63
C TRP A 571 34.82 -48.95 -39.26
N THR A 572 34.36 -48.39 -40.38
CA THR A 572 35.00 -47.23 -41.03
C THR A 572 34.29 -45.95 -40.61
N LEU A 573 35.04 -45.02 -40.03
CA LEU A 573 34.57 -43.69 -39.63
C LEU A 573 35.53 -42.60 -40.14
N ASN A 574 35.03 -41.76 -41.04
CA ASN A 574 35.72 -40.69 -41.75
C ASN A 574 37.15 -41.05 -42.21
N GLY A 575 37.30 -42.19 -42.89
CA GLY A 575 38.58 -42.66 -43.43
C GLY A 575 39.47 -43.40 -42.43
N ARG A 576 39.06 -43.54 -41.17
CA ARG A 576 39.73 -44.36 -40.15
C ARG A 576 38.95 -45.63 -39.91
N THR A 577 39.63 -46.69 -39.46
CA THR A 577 38.99 -47.98 -39.21
C THR A 577 39.29 -48.49 -37.80
N SER A 578 38.34 -49.26 -37.27
CA SER A 578 38.54 -50.11 -36.10
C SER A 578 38.02 -51.50 -36.43
N THR A 579 38.77 -52.55 -36.11
CA THR A 579 38.46 -53.94 -36.53
C THR A 579 38.27 -54.83 -35.33
N ALA A 580 37.09 -55.45 -35.23
CA ALA A 580 36.80 -56.52 -34.28
C ALA A 580 36.95 -57.89 -34.94
N SER A 581 37.48 -58.85 -34.19
CA SER A 581 37.57 -60.25 -34.57
C SER A 581 37.49 -61.12 -33.32
N SER A 582 37.37 -62.43 -33.49
CA SER A 582 37.50 -63.41 -32.39
C SER A 582 38.86 -63.36 -31.68
N ASN A 583 39.89 -62.78 -32.31
CA ASN A 583 41.23 -62.60 -31.73
C ASN A 583 41.46 -61.21 -31.11
N SER A 584 40.46 -60.32 -31.14
CA SER A 584 40.57 -59.00 -30.52
C SER A 584 40.57 -59.10 -28.99
N GLU A 585 41.01 -58.03 -28.32
CA GLU A 585 41.09 -57.97 -26.86
C GLU A 585 39.73 -58.34 -26.20
N PRO A 586 39.71 -59.32 -25.27
CA PRO A 586 38.49 -59.76 -24.63
C PRO A 586 37.95 -58.70 -23.67
N CYS A 587 36.64 -58.66 -23.48
CA CYS A 587 36.05 -57.79 -22.47
C CYS A 587 36.41 -58.31 -21.07
N ASN A 588 37.11 -57.49 -20.29
CA ASN A 588 37.32 -57.70 -18.85
C ASN A 588 36.03 -57.50 -18.05
#